data_AF-A0A359GRD8-F1
#
_entry.id   AF-A0A359GRD8-F1
#
_cell.length_a   1.000
_cell.length_b   1.000
_cell.length_c   1.000
_cell.angle_alpha   90.00
_cell.angle_beta   90.00
_cell.angle_gamma   90.00
#
_symmetry.space_group_name_H-M   'P 1'
#
loop_
_entity.id
_entity.type
_entity.pdbx_description
1 polymer ?
#
loop_
_entity_poly.entity_id
_entity_poly.type
_entity_poly.pdbx_seq_one_letter_code
_entity_poly.pdbx_strand_id
1 'polypeptide(L)' 'SASQYEVNLPFITADATGPKHLNIKLTRAKFESLVEDLVKRTIEPCKKALADAGKSPSDIDEVVLVGGMTR' A
#
# COMPACT_ATOMS: atom_id res chain seq x y z
N SER A 1 -1.91 4.95 -15.08
CA SER A 1 -1.61 4.16 -13.87
C SER A 1 -0.46 3.22 -14.21
N ALA A 2 0.68 3.27 -13.54
CA ALA A 2 1.87 2.47 -13.88
C ALA A 2 1.78 1.06 -13.29
N SER A 3 1.90 0.03 -14.13
CA SER A 3 1.80 -1.38 -13.72
C SER A 3 3.11 -1.95 -13.15
N GLN A 4 4.23 -1.26 -13.40
CA GLN A 4 5.54 -1.58 -12.84
C GLN A 4 6.34 -0.30 -12.57
N TYR A 5 7.30 -0.41 -11.65
CA TYR A 5 8.27 0.61 -11.33
C TYR A 5 9.66 -0.03 -11.23
N GLU A 6 10.70 0.69 -11.63
CA GLU A 6 12.09 0.23 -11.54
C GLU A 6 12.82 1.04 -10.47
N VAL A 7 13.22 0.37 -9.40
CA VAL A 7 14.06 0.90 -8.32
C VAL A 7 15.51 0.76 -8.76
N ASN A 8 16.12 1.87 -9.16
CA ASN A 8 17.52 1.94 -9.55
C ASN A 8 18.28 2.84 -8.56
N LEU A 9 19.13 2.24 -7.72
CA LEU A 9 19.98 2.92 -6.76
C LEU A 9 21.45 2.55 -7.02
N PRO A 10 22.18 3.36 -7.81
CA PRO A 10 23.58 3.12 -8.06
C PRO A 10 24.42 3.44 -6.81
N PHE A 11 25.49 2.67 -6.58
CA PHE A 11 26.44 2.86 -5.47
C PHE A 11 25.77 2.88 -4.08
N ILE A 12 24.78 2.00 -3.87
CA ILE A 12 24.03 1.93 -2.60
C ILE A 12 24.91 1.53 -1.41
N THR A 13 25.92 0.70 -1.65
CA THR A 13 26.93 0.29 -0.65
C THR A 13 28.17 -0.29 -1.34
N ALA A 14 29.19 -0.68 -0.59
CA ALA A 14 30.36 -1.39 -1.08
C ALA A 14 30.66 -2.60 -0.18
N ASP A 15 31.13 -3.69 -0.78
CA ASP A 15 31.67 -4.87 -0.07
C ASP A 15 33.12 -5.15 -0.49
N ALA A 16 33.70 -6.26 -0.04
CA ALA A 16 35.06 -6.66 -0.40
C ALA A 16 35.32 -6.81 -1.92
N THR A 17 34.25 -6.91 -2.72
CA THR A 17 34.29 -7.04 -4.18
C THR A 17 34.05 -5.71 -4.91
N GLY A 18 33.85 -4.61 -4.18
CA GLY A 18 33.66 -3.26 -4.72
C GLY A 18 32.25 -2.69 -4.54
N PRO A 19 31.91 -1.60 -5.26
CA PRO A 19 30.62 -0.92 -5.13
C PRO A 19 29.46 -1.77 -5.67
N LYS A 20 28.31 -1.68 -5.00
CA LYS A 20 27.06 -2.38 -5.35
C LYS A 20 26.00 -1.41 -5.83
N HIS A 21 25.16 -1.91 -6.73
CA HIS A 21 24.00 -1.21 -7.27
C HIS A 21 22.75 -2.03 -7.00
N LEU A 22 21.65 -1.37 -6.63
CA LEU A 22 20.35 -2.02 -6.50
C LEU A 22 19.52 -1.71 -7.76
N ASN A 23 19.21 -2.74 -8.54
CA ASN A 23 18.30 -2.64 -9.68
C ASN A 23 17.19 -3.67 -9.50
N ILE A 24 16.00 -3.20 -9.08
CA ILE A 24 14.83 -4.06 -8.83
C ILE A 24 13.65 -3.54 -9.63
N LYS A 25 12.99 -4.44 -10.36
CA LYS A 25 11.68 -4.18 -10.97
C LYS A 25 10.59 -4.60 -9.99
N LEU A 26 9.76 -3.65 -9.57
CA LEU A 26 8.63 -3.86 -8.67
C LEU A 26 7.33 -3.72 -9.48
N THR A 27 6.57 -4.80 -9.57
CA THR A 27 5.23 -4.77 -10.17
C THR A 27 4.19 -4.32 -9.16
N ARG A 28 3.09 -3.74 -9.63
CA ARG A 28 1.96 -3.39 -8.77
C ARG A 28 1.44 -4.59 -7.98
N ALA A 29 1.24 -5.73 -8.64
CA ALA A 29 0.76 -6.95 -7.99
C ALA A 29 1.69 -7.40 -6.85
N LYS A 30 3.02 -7.26 -7.03
CA LYS A 30 3.97 -7.57 -5.96
C LYS A 30 3.85 -6.58 -4.81
N PHE A 31 3.73 -5.28 -5.08
CA PHE A 31 3.52 -4.28 -4.04
C PHE A 31 2.22 -4.51 -3.26
N GLU A 32 1.11 -4.78 -3.95
CA GLU A 32 -0.19 -5.11 -3.33
C GLU A 32 -0.06 -6.33 -2.41
N SER A 33 0.63 -7.40 -2.85
CA SER A 33 0.86 -8.57 -2.00
C SER A 33 1.69 -8.29 -0.74
N LEU A 34 2.54 -7.25 -0.77
CA LEU A 34 3.37 -6.86 0.38
C LEU A 34 2.62 -6.01 1.41
N VAL A 35 1.50 -5.38 1.02
CA VAL A 35 0.73 -4.46 1.88
C VAL A 35 -0.71 -4.92 2.12
N GLU A 36 -1.09 -6.08 1.59
CA GLU A 36 -2.46 -6.60 1.63
C GLU A 36 -2.99 -6.72 3.06
N ASP A 37 -2.18 -7.18 4.01
CA ASP A 37 -2.55 -7.31 5.41
C ASP A 37 -2.82 -5.94 6.05
N LEU A 38 -2.02 -4.92 5.70
CA LEU A 38 -2.20 -3.56 6.19
C LEU A 38 -3.53 -2.97 5.71
N VAL A 39 -3.89 -3.18 4.45
CA VAL A 39 -5.17 -2.74 3.89
C VAL A 39 -6.33 -3.50 4.54
N LYS A 40 -6.22 -4.82 4.74
CA LYS A 40 -7.26 -5.59 5.43
C LYS A 40 -7.49 -5.11 6.87
N ARG A 41 -6.44 -4.71 7.57
CA ARG A 41 -6.53 -4.15 8.93
C ARG A 41 -7.30 -2.83 9.01
N THR A 42 -7.43 -2.07 7.92
CA THR A 42 -8.23 -0.84 7.92
C THR A 42 -9.73 -1.10 7.80
N ILE A 43 -10.15 -2.30 7.38
CA ILE A 43 -11.57 -2.65 7.20
C ILE A 43 -12.26 -2.86 8.55
N GLU A 44 -11.60 -3.51 9.50
CA GLU A 44 -12.19 -3.84 10.80
C GLU A 44 -12.60 -2.59 11.62
N PRO A 45 -11.78 -1.52 11.71
CA PRO A 45 -12.21 -0.25 12.30
C PRO A 45 -13.46 0.35 11.64
N CYS A 46 -13.57 0.29 10.31
CA CYS A 46 -14.74 0.80 9.60
C CYS A 46 -16.01 0.01 9.96
N LYS A 47 -15.92 -1.33 10.06
CA LYS A 47 -17.05 -2.16 10.50
C LYS A 47 -17.48 -1.85 11.93
N LYS A 48 -16.51 -1.66 12.84
CA LYS A 48 -16.81 -1.28 14.23
C LYS A 48 -17.52 0.06 14.30
N ALA A 49 -17.02 1.07 13.57
CA ALA A 49 -17.66 2.38 13.52
C ALA A 49 -19.10 2.31 13.00
N LEU A 50 -19.37 1.47 11.99
CA LEU A 50 -20.73 1.23 11.50
C LEU A 50 -21.62 0.57 12.56
N ALA A 51 -21.10 -0.45 13.26
CA ALA A 51 -21.81 -1.14 14.33
C ALA A 51 -22.14 -0.20 15.50
N ASP A 52 -21.18 0.62 15.91
CA ASP A 52 -21.35 1.62 16.98
C ASP A 52 -22.38 2.69 16.58
N ALA A 53 -22.45 3.03 15.29
CA ALA A 53 -23.46 3.94 14.75
C ALA A 53 -24.83 3.27 14.50
N GLY A 54 -24.94 1.95 14.66
CA GLY A 54 -26.16 1.18 14.34
C GLY A 54 -26.55 1.23 12.86
N LYS A 55 -25.59 1.44 11.96
CA LYS A 55 -25.81 1.56 10.51
C LYS A 55 -25.28 0.35 9.74
N SER A 56 -25.94 0.03 8.65
CA SER A 56 -25.44 -0.88 7.62
C SER A 56 -24.61 -0.11 6.58
N PRO A 57 -23.72 -0.80 5.82
CA PRO A 57 -23.00 -0.16 4.71
C PRO A 57 -23.91 0.48 3.65
N SER A 58 -25.14 -0.03 3.49
CA SER A 58 -26.13 0.54 2.57
C SER A 58 -26.76 1.85 3.05
N ASP A 59 -26.61 2.20 4.33
CA ASP A 59 -27.12 3.45 4.91
C ASP A 59 -26.13 4.62 4.75
N ILE A 60 -25.07 4.43 3.96
CA ILE A 60 -24.02 5.41 3.70
C ILE A 60 -24.23 6.01 2.32
N ASP A 61 -24.62 7.29 2.29
CA ASP A 61 -24.92 8.00 1.04
C ASP A 61 -23.64 8.36 0.25
N GLU A 62 -22.57 8.71 0.97
CA GLU A 62 -21.31 9.18 0.38
C GLU A 62 -20.09 8.62 1.13
N VAL A 63 -19.03 8.34 0.37
CA VAL A 63 -17.73 7.90 0.89
C VAL A 63 -16.69 8.95 0.55
N VAL A 64 -16.09 9.55 1.57
CA VAL A 64 -15.02 10.55 1.42
C VAL A 64 -13.67 9.92 1.76
N LEU A 65 -12.76 9.89 0.79
CA LEU A 65 -11.39 9.41 0.98
C LEU A 65 -10.46 10.58 1.28
N VAL A 66 -9.83 10.55 2.46
CA VAL A 66 -8.92 11.61 2.92
C VAL A 66 -7.54 11.03 3.21
N GLY A 67 -6.50 11.75 2.77
CA GLY A 67 -5.10 11.39 2.99
C GLY A 67 -4.39 10.90 1.73
N GLY A 68 -3.06 10.99 1.72
CA GLY A 68 -2.26 10.62 0.54
C GLY A 68 -2.30 9.13 0.20
N MET A 69 -2.44 8.27 1.21
CA MET A 69 -2.39 6.80 1.08
C MET A 69 -3.68 6.18 0.54
N THR A 70 -4.74 6.97 0.28
CA THR A 70 -5.98 6.50 -0.36
C THR A 70 -5.93 6.57 -1.89
N ARG A 71 -4.75 6.84 -2.48
CA ARG A 71 -4.52 7.03 -3.91
C ARG A 71 -4.06 5.76 -4.63
#